data_AF-A0A4V2MX52-F1
#
_entry.id   AF-A0A4V2MX52-F1
#
_cell.length_a   1.000
_cell.length_b   1.000
_cell.length_c   1.000
_cell.angle_alpha   90.00
_cell.angle_beta   90.00
_cell.angle_gamma   90.00
#
_symmetry.space_group_name_H-M   'P 1'
#
loop_
_entity.id
_entity.type
_entity.pdbx_description
1 polymer ?
#
loop_
_entity_poly.entity_id
_entity_poly.type
_entity_poly.pdbx_seq_one_letter_code
_entity_poly.pdbx_strand_id
1 'polypeptide(L)'
;MADVAAKRKEEGNALFVKKDYRAALHKYSEALKVGGDNAVLYANRAACCQNLKQYSEAESDAKKAVELDGAYTKGWARLAAAQSSLGHDQSSVESWQKAISTLPSEGLSAKELKQKQQYETELNIVQDRIQKRLEREAILARPPTPPPIHAFPESQAPWSRAKAPAARRPTVDSSSIVIQQAHLEWRDGEKKMAQKSVGAIASFSNALLRDRRAISVRSGDWADAQIKLELEAVGGWTGDSPGDIIQEAKERLRTQSWVTVRPALDITVRVLILRGYTEIFVYNRNNLAADLIGKALTLIRRGLVEWEDIPQDERGVVFSQHILRGVHGLYVEAYMKCFTTHPSTVSMATLFEESQKLLAHCETLVTTGDEDPAFVWSFEHYPKGRALGNIGFYHCRSGNNSESYRNAMDHYREAAEAYSAAADCYPKDDENHLCTVP
;
A
#
# COMPACT_ATOMS: atom_id res chain seq x y z
N MET A 1 -21.80 41.61 -44.61
CA MET A 1 -21.37 40.95 -43.34
C MET A 1 -20.44 39.75 -43.59
N ALA A 2 -20.78 38.84 -44.51
CA ALA A 2 -19.91 37.70 -44.87
C ALA A 2 -18.48 38.08 -45.32
N ASP A 3 -18.34 39.17 -46.09
CA ASP A 3 -17.06 39.69 -46.57
C ASP A 3 -16.13 40.17 -45.42
N VAL A 4 -16.72 40.76 -44.37
CA VAL A 4 -15.98 41.21 -43.19
C VAL A 4 -15.47 40.02 -42.37
N ALA A 5 -16.27 38.97 -42.20
CA ALA A 5 -15.85 37.76 -41.49
C ALA A 5 -14.75 37.00 -42.24
N ALA A 6 -14.83 36.93 -43.58
CA ALA A 6 -13.80 36.35 -44.43
C ALA A 6 -12.46 37.09 -44.31
N LYS A 7 -12.49 38.43 -44.34
CA LYS A 7 -11.29 39.25 -44.14
C LYS A 7 -10.66 39.03 -42.75
N ARG A 8 -11.46 38.98 -41.69
CA ARG A 8 -10.94 38.71 -40.33
C ARG A 8 -10.35 37.30 -40.19
N LYS A 9 -10.93 36.32 -40.86
CA LYS A 9 -10.35 34.96 -40.96
C LYS A 9 -8.98 35.00 -41.63
N GLU A 10 -8.82 35.72 -42.73
CA GLU A 10 -7.55 35.84 -43.45
C GLU A 10 -6.48 36.57 -42.63
N GLU A 11 -6.85 37.66 -41.95
CA GLU A 11 -5.98 38.34 -40.98
C GLU A 11 -5.51 37.38 -39.87
N GLY A 12 -6.43 36.58 -39.32
CA GLY A 12 -6.12 35.54 -38.34
C GLY A 12 -5.17 34.47 -38.88
N ASN A 13 -5.39 34.00 -40.10
CA ASN A 13 -4.51 33.02 -40.77
C ASN A 13 -3.09 33.60 -40.94
N ALA A 14 -2.97 34.86 -41.36
CA ALA A 14 -1.67 35.52 -41.53
C ALA A 14 -0.92 35.67 -40.20
N LEU A 15 -1.62 36.03 -39.12
CA LEU A 15 -1.05 36.11 -37.78
C LEU A 15 -0.65 34.73 -37.23
N PHE A 16 -1.45 33.70 -37.51
CA PHE A 16 -1.14 32.32 -37.13
C PHE A 16 0.15 31.82 -37.80
N VAL A 17 0.35 32.12 -39.08
CA VAL A 17 1.60 31.80 -39.79
C VAL A 17 2.81 32.52 -39.19
N LYS A 18 2.62 33.76 -38.69
CA LYS A 18 3.63 34.53 -37.94
C LYS A 18 3.84 34.04 -36.50
N LYS A 19 3.13 32.98 -36.07
CA LYS A 19 3.12 32.43 -34.71
C LYS A 19 2.62 33.41 -33.63
N ASP A 20 1.93 34.48 -34.03
CA ASP A 20 1.23 35.36 -33.09
C ASP A 20 -0.15 34.78 -32.79
N TYR A 21 -0.16 33.74 -31.95
CA TYR A 21 -1.36 32.97 -31.66
C TYR A 21 -2.39 33.77 -30.88
N ARG A 22 -1.97 34.75 -30.07
CA ARG A 22 -2.88 35.59 -29.29
C ARG A 22 -3.62 36.58 -30.18
N ALA A 23 -2.91 37.25 -31.10
CA ALA A 23 -3.55 38.13 -32.08
C ALA A 23 -4.41 37.33 -33.07
N ALA A 24 -3.96 36.15 -33.50
CA ALA A 24 -4.74 35.26 -34.37
C ALA A 24 -6.05 34.83 -33.69
N LEU A 25 -6.00 34.40 -32.43
CA LEU A 25 -7.18 34.04 -31.63
C LEU A 25 -8.18 35.20 -31.54
N HIS A 26 -7.70 36.42 -31.33
CA HIS A 26 -8.53 37.61 -31.33
C HIS A 26 -9.23 37.82 -32.68
N LYS A 27 -8.50 37.72 -33.79
CA LYS A 27 -9.06 37.87 -35.15
C LYS A 27 -10.08 36.81 -35.52
N TYR A 28 -9.85 35.55 -35.15
CA TYR A 28 -10.87 34.50 -35.34
C TYR A 28 -12.11 34.72 -34.48
N SER A 29 -11.94 35.27 -33.26
CA SER A 29 -13.07 35.63 -32.39
C SER A 29 -13.88 36.79 -32.97
N GLU A 30 -13.23 37.81 -33.54
CA GLU A 30 -13.92 38.87 -34.30
C GLU A 30 -14.69 38.29 -35.50
N ALA A 31 -14.09 37.35 -36.23
CA ALA A 31 -14.73 36.69 -37.37
C ALA A 31 -16.01 35.94 -36.96
N LEU A 32 -15.98 35.21 -35.84
CA LEU A 32 -17.17 34.53 -35.29
C LEU A 32 -18.26 35.50 -34.86
N LYS A 33 -17.90 36.64 -34.23
CA LYS A 33 -18.88 37.66 -33.80
C LYS A 33 -19.67 38.26 -34.98
N VAL A 34 -19.03 38.42 -36.14
CA VAL A 34 -19.64 39.06 -37.32
C VAL A 34 -20.24 38.04 -38.28
N GLY A 35 -19.67 36.83 -38.35
CA GLY A 35 -20.02 35.80 -39.32
C GLY A 35 -20.91 34.67 -38.79
N GLY A 36 -21.10 34.56 -37.48
CA GLY A 36 -21.82 33.45 -36.85
C GLY A 36 -20.97 32.18 -36.69
N ASP A 37 -21.62 31.10 -36.24
CA ASP A 37 -20.97 29.81 -35.97
C ASP A 37 -20.32 29.22 -37.23
N ASN A 38 -19.02 28.85 -37.13
CA ASN A 38 -18.27 28.29 -38.24
C ASN A 38 -17.21 27.28 -37.76
N ALA A 39 -17.31 26.04 -38.23
CA ALA A 39 -16.42 24.94 -37.82
C ALA A 39 -14.93 25.23 -38.03
N VAL A 40 -14.57 25.88 -39.16
CA VAL A 40 -13.18 26.21 -39.49
C VAL A 40 -12.63 27.28 -38.53
N LEU A 41 -13.43 28.30 -38.20
CA LEU A 41 -13.01 29.34 -37.26
C LEU A 41 -12.82 28.79 -35.85
N TYR A 42 -13.72 27.91 -35.39
CA TYR A 42 -13.57 27.23 -34.11
C TYR A 42 -12.33 26.33 -34.07
N ALA A 43 -12.06 25.52 -35.10
CA ALA A 43 -10.83 24.72 -35.13
C ALA A 43 -9.55 25.56 -35.21
N ASN A 44 -9.58 26.70 -35.90
CA ASN A 44 -8.46 27.64 -35.95
C ASN A 44 -8.21 28.33 -34.60
N ARG A 45 -9.27 28.64 -33.84
CA ARG A 45 -9.14 29.10 -32.46
C ARG A 45 -8.57 28.02 -31.55
N ALA A 46 -9.09 26.79 -31.64
CA ALA A 46 -8.54 25.64 -30.91
C ALA A 46 -7.05 25.44 -31.21
N ALA A 47 -6.63 25.64 -32.46
CA ALA A 47 -5.22 25.62 -32.83
C ALA A 47 -4.38 26.69 -32.13
N CYS A 48 -4.92 27.90 -31.95
CA CYS A 48 -4.26 28.98 -31.21
C CYS A 48 -4.16 28.63 -29.73
N CYS A 49 -5.28 28.21 -29.12
CA CYS A 49 -5.34 27.81 -27.71
C CYS A 49 -4.36 26.66 -27.41
N GLN A 50 -4.28 25.66 -28.29
CA GLN A 50 -3.31 24.56 -28.19
C GLN A 50 -1.85 25.06 -28.14
N ASN A 51 -1.49 26.01 -29.00
CA ASN A 51 -0.14 26.60 -29.01
C ASN A 51 0.13 27.52 -27.81
N LEU A 52 -0.93 28.09 -27.23
CA LEU A 52 -0.89 28.88 -26.00
C LEU A 52 -0.95 28.02 -24.73
N LYS A 53 -0.99 26.67 -24.86
CA LYS A 53 -1.16 25.70 -23.76
C LYS A 53 -2.46 25.87 -22.97
N GLN A 54 -3.47 26.46 -23.60
CA GLN A 54 -4.84 26.62 -23.09
C GLN A 54 -5.68 25.43 -23.55
N TYR A 55 -5.42 24.26 -22.96
CA TYR A 55 -5.91 22.99 -23.48
C TYR A 55 -7.42 22.79 -23.29
N SER A 56 -7.99 23.30 -22.19
CA SER A 56 -9.44 23.23 -21.94
C SER A 56 -10.22 24.09 -22.94
N GLU A 57 -9.74 25.29 -23.25
CA GLU A 57 -10.32 26.16 -24.27
C GLU A 57 -10.14 25.57 -25.67
N ALA A 58 -9.00 24.91 -25.93
CA ALA A 58 -8.76 24.20 -27.17
C ALA A 58 -9.74 23.02 -27.36
N GLU A 59 -10.00 22.24 -26.30
CA GLU A 59 -10.97 21.15 -26.32
C GLU A 59 -12.38 21.68 -26.59
N SER A 60 -12.80 22.75 -25.90
CA SER A 60 -14.12 23.37 -26.08
C SER A 60 -14.32 23.89 -27.51
N ASP A 61 -13.36 24.65 -28.04
CA ASP A 61 -13.45 25.19 -29.40
C ASP A 61 -13.39 24.06 -30.46
N ALA A 62 -12.55 23.04 -30.26
CA ALA A 62 -12.48 21.91 -31.19
C ALA A 62 -13.73 21.03 -31.16
N LYS A 63 -14.34 20.83 -29.97
CA LYS A 63 -15.60 20.10 -29.82
C LYS A 63 -16.74 20.82 -30.55
N LYS A 64 -16.85 22.14 -30.37
CA LYS A 64 -17.80 22.96 -31.12
C LYS A 64 -17.57 22.88 -32.63
N ALA A 65 -16.33 22.80 -33.09
CA ALA A 65 -16.02 22.64 -34.51
C ALA A 65 -16.57 21.32 -35.10
N VAL A 66 -16.42 20.20 -34.39
CA VAL A 66 -16.90 18.89 -34.86
C VAL A 66 -18.40 18.68 -34.67
N GLU A 67 -19.02 19.40 -33.72
CA GLU A 67 -20.49 19.47 -33.61
C GLU A 67 -21.11 20.23 -34.79
N LEU A 68 -20.45 21.27 -35.27
CA LEU A 68 -20.88 22.05 -36.44
C LEU A 68 -20.61 21.31 -37.77
N ASP A 69 -19.50 20.59 -37.87
CA ASP A 69 -19.15 19.79 -39.04
C ASP A 69 -18.46 18.48 -38.61
N GLY A 70 -19.25 17.41 -38.54
CA GLY A 70 -18.78 16.07 -38.18
C GLY A 70 -17.86 15.42 -39.22
N ALA A 71 -17.81 15.95 -40.45
CA ALA A 71 -16.88 15.49 -41.49
C ALA A 71 -15.55 16.27 -41.45
N TYR A 72 -15.42 17.26 -40.57
CA TYR A 72 -14.24 18.11 -40.54
C TYR A 72 -13.03 17.43 -39.89
N THR A 73 -12.22 16.78 -40.71
CA THR A 73 -11.01 16.05 -40.30
C THR A 73 -10.09 16.83 -39.36
N LYS A 74 -9.83 18.11 -39.66
CA LYS A 74 -8.96 18.93 -38.80
C LYS A 74 -9.62 19.28 -37.47
N GLY A 75 -10.94 19.41 -37.41
CA GLY A 75 -11.67 19.60 -36.15
C GLY A 75 -11.44 18.42 -35.20
N TRP A 76 -11.62 17.19 -35.70
CA TRP A 76 -11.37 15.97 -34.93
C TRP A 76 -9.92 15.86 -34.48
N ALA A 77 -8.96 16.17 -35.35
CA ALA A 77 -7.54 16.17 -34.99
C ALA A 77 -7.20 17.19 -33.89
N ARG A 78 -7.84 18.37 -33.90
CA ARG A 78 -7.66 19.39 -32.84
C ARG A 78 -8.27 18.94 -31.52
N LEU A 79 -9.43 18.30 -31.56
CA LEU A 79 -10.10 17.77 -30.38
C LEU A 79 -9.24 16.67 -29.73
N ALA A 80 -8.75 15.73 -30.54
CA ALA A 80 -7.90 14.65 -30.09
C ALA A 80 -6.59 15.14 -29.45
N ALA A 81 -5.96 16.15 -30.04
CA ALA A 81 -4.74 16.76 -29.51
C ALA A 81 -4.97 17.48 -28.16
N ALA A 82 -6.08 18.21 -28.03
CA ALA A 82 -6.46 18.89 -26.79
C ALA A 82 -6.76 17.87 -25.67
N GLN A 83 -7.54 16.82 -25.97
CA GLN A 83 -7.83 15.73 -25.05
C GLN A 83 -6.57 14.99 -24.58
N SER A 84 -5.64 14.70 -25.50
CA SER A 84 -4.35 14.08 -25.15
C SER A 84 -3.52 14.96 -24.22
N SER A 85 -3.61 16.29 -24.36
CA SER A 85 -2.88 17.26 -23.53
C SER A 85 -3.50 17.43 -22.13
N LEU A 86 -4.80 17.15 -21.99
CA LEU A 86 -5.52 17.13 -20.71
C LEU A 86 -5.44 15.78 -19.98
N GLY A 87 -4.87 14.75 -20.61
CA GLY A 87 -4.85 13.38 -20.07
C GLY A 87 -6.14 12.60 -20.25
N HIS A 88 -7.09 13.12 -21.07
CA HIS A 88 -8.31 12.42 -21.47
C HIS A 88 -8.01 11.38 -22.56
N ASP A 89 -7.13 10.42 -22.26
CA ASP A 89 -6.52 9.54 -23.27
C ASP A 89 -7.55 8.73 -24.06
N GLN A 90 -8.59 8.21 -23.41
CA GLN A 90 -9.62 7.38 -24.07
C GLN A 90 -10.43 8.20 -25.09
N SER A 91 -10.88 9.40 -24.71
CA SER A 91 -11.58 10.31 -25.61
C SER A 91 -10.67 10.79 -26.75
N SER A 92 -9.37 10.97 -26.48
CA SER A 92 -8.38 11.31 -27.50
C SER A 92 -8.25 10.22 -28.56
N VAL A 93 -8.23 8.93 -28.16
CA VAL A 93 -8.21 7.79 -29.10
C VAL A 93 -9.41 7.82 -30.03
N GLU A 94 -10.62 8.00 -29.49
CA GLU A 94 -11.85 8.07 -30.27
C GLU A 94 -11.82 9.23 -31.28
N SER A 95 -11.37 10.40 -30.84
CA SER A 95 -11.25 11.58 -31.69
C SER A 95 -10.18 11.41 -32.78
N TRP A 96 -9.04 10.77 -32.50
CA TRP A 96 -8.02 10.46 -33.50
C TRP A 96 -8.52 9.45 -34.54
N GLN A 97 -9.23 8.40 -34.09
CA GLN A 97 -9.88 7.43 -34.99
C GLN A 97 -10.92 8.11 -35.89
N LYS A 98 -11.72 9.03 -35.33
CA LYS A 98 -12.66 9.83 -36.12
C LYS A 98 -11.92 10.70 -37.14
N ALA A 99 -10.86 11.39 -36.76
CA ALA A 99 -10.03 12.17 -37.68
C ALA A 99 -9.52 11.32 -38.86
N ILE A 100 -9.02 10.12 -38.60
CA ILE A 100 -8.55 9.19 -39.64
C ILE A 100 -9.71 8.71 -40.53
N SER A 101 -10.85 8.37 -39.94
CA SER A 101 -12.03 7.87 -40.67
C SER A 101 -12.70 8.91 -41.59
N THR A 102 -12.52 10.19 -41.29
CA THR A 102 -13.07 11.29 -42.12
C THR A 102 -12.21 11.62 -43.34
N LEU A 103 -11.00 11.07 -43.43
CA LEU A 103 -10.20 11.17 -44.66
C LEU A 103 -10.80 10.26 -45.75
N PRO A 104 -10.65 10.63 -47.04
CA PRO A 104 -11.08 9.77 -48.15
C PRO A 104 -10.45 8.38 -48.07
N SER A 105 -11.24 7.33 -48.34
CA SER A 105 -10.79 5.93 -48.31
C SER A 105 -9.87 5.57 -49.48
N GLU A 106 -10.03 6.22 -50.63
CA GLU A 106 -9.25 6.02 -51.86
C GLU A 106 -8.87 7.37 -52.49
N GLY A 107 -7.75 7.40 -53.22
CA GLY A 107 -7.33 8.61 -53.94
C GLY A 107 -6.79 9.75 -53.07
N LEU A 108 -6.20 9.44 -51.91
CA LEU A 108 -5.61 10.47 -51.04
C LEU A 108 -4.52 11.27 -51.76
N SER A 109 -4.59 12.60 -51.65
CA SER A 109 -3.49 13.47 -52.06
C SER A 109 -2.25 13.24 -51.19
N ALA A 110 -1.07 13.61 -51.69
CA ALA A 110 0.18 13.53 -50.92
C ALA A 110 0.12 14.28 -49.57
N LYS A 111 -0.71 15.33 -49.47
CA LYS A 111 -0.93 16.09 -48.24
C LYS A 111 -1.79 15.32 -47.24
N GLU A 112 -2.86 14.69 -47.70
CA GLU A 112 -3.75 13.91 -46.85
C GLU A 112 -3.08 12.61 -46.39
N LEU A 113 -2.22 12.01 -47.23
CA LEU A 113 -1.41 10.87 -46.82
C LEU A 113 -0.47 11.24 -45.65
N LYS A 114 0.19 12.41 -45.72
CA LYS A 114 1.02 12.91 -44.61
C LYS A 114 0.20 13.19 -43.35
N GLN A 115 -1.01 13.73 -43.50
CA GLN A 115 -1.91 13.96 -42.37
C GLN A 115 -2.36 12.64 -41.73
N LYS A 116 -2.71 11.63 -42.54
CA LYS A 116 -3.06 10.30 -42.06
C LYS A 116 -1.93 9.68 -41.25
N GLN A 117 -0.70 9.68 -41.79
CA GLN A 117 0.48 9.17 -41.10
C GLN A 117 0.75 9.91 -39.78
N GLN A 118 0.57 11.24 -39.77
CA GLN A 118 0.69 12.03 -38.55
C GLN A 118 -0.36 11.61 -37.51
N TYR A 119 -1.62 11.47 -37.90
CA TYR A 119 -2.71 11.11 -36.97
C TYR A 119 -2.57 9.68 -36.46
N GLU A 120 -2.12 8.74 -37.29
CA GLU A 120 -1.80 7.37 -36.87
C GLU A 120 -0.63 7.37 -35.87
N THR A 121 0.37 8.22 -36.07
CA THR A 121 1.48 8.37 -35.11
C THR A 121 0.98 8.88 -33.76
N GLU A 122 0.16 9.93 -33.74
CA GLU A 122 -0.40 10.48 -32.50
C GLU A 122 -1.36 9.49 -31.81
N LEU A 123 -2.17 8.77 -32.59
CA LEU A 123 -3.03 7.70 -32.08
C LEU A 123 -2.20 6.62 -31.38
N ASN A 124 -1.12 6.15 -32.02
CA ASN A 124 -0.23 5.14 -31.44
C ASN A 124 0.44 5.63 -30.16
N ILE A 125 0.83 6.91 -30.07
CA ILE A 125 1.40 7.49 -28.84
C ILE A 125 0.40 7.43 -27.68
N VAL A 126 -0.85 7.78 -27.93
CA VAL A 126 -1.90 7.74 -26.89
C VAL A 126 -2.25 6.30 -26.52
N GLN A 127 -2.33 5.40 -27.50
CA GLN A 127 -2.56 3.97 -27.26
C GLN A 127 -1.41 3.32 -26.46
N ASP A 128 -0.15 3.63 -26.77
CA ASP A 128 1.01 3.18 -25.99
C ASP A 128 0.98 3.72 -24.56
N ARG A 129 0.55 4.98 -24.36
CA ARG A 129 0.36 5.55 -23.02
C ARG A 129 -0.70 4.81 -22.22
N ILE A 130 -1.85 4.49 -22.84
CA ILE A 130 -2.92 3.68 -22.22
C ILE A 130 -2.41 2.28 -21.91
N GLN A 131 -1.74 1.63 -22.86
CA GLN A 131 -1.21 0.28 -22.71
C GLN A 131 -0.20 0.21 -21.56
N LYS A 132 0.75 1.15 -21.48
CA LYS A 132 1.70 1.24 -20.36
C LYS A 132 1.03 1.48 -19.01
N ARG A 133 -0.06 2.27 -18.98
CA ARG A 133 -0.85 2.46 -17.76
C ARG A 133 -1.53 1.15 -17.34
N LEU A 134 -2.19 0.47 -18.28
CA LEU A 134 -2.84 -0.82 -18.04
C LEU A 134 -1.84 -1.91 -17.64
N GLU A 135 -0.65 -1.94 -18.24
CA GLU A 135 0.43 -2.85 -17.86
C GLU A 135 0.92 -2.57 -16.44
N ARG A 136 1.11 -1.31 -16.06
CA ARG A 136 1.45 -0.94 -14.67
C ARG A 136 0.34 -1.33 -13.70
N GLU A 137 -0.92 -1.05 -14.03
CA GLU A 137 -2.08 -1.44 -13.22
C GLU A 137 -2.19 -2.97 -13.12
N ALA A 138 -1.94 -3.71 -14.19
CA ALA A 138 -1.93 -5.17 -14.19
C ALA A 138 -0.75 -5.76 -13.41
N ILE A 139 0.42 -5.12 -13.42
CA ILE A 139 1.57 -5.49 -12.58
C ILE A 139 1.23 -5.28 -11.11
N LEU A 140 0.55 -4.19 -10.77
CA LEU A 140 0.09 -3.88 -9.41
C LEU A 140 -1.09 -4.76 -8.96
N ALA A 141 -1.94 -5.19 -9.89
CA ALA A 141 -3.14 -6.00 -9.64
C ALA A 141 -2.89 -7.51 -9.71
N ARG A 142 -1.79 -7.96 -10.33
CA ARG A 142 -1.36 -9.36 -10.25
C ARG A 142 -1.08 -9.68 -8.77
N PRO A 143 -1.66 -10.74 -8.19
CA PRO A 143 -1.14 -11.23 -6.93
C PRO A 143 0.33 -11.54 -7.21
N PRO A 144 1.29 -11.02 -6.43
CA PRO A 144 2.65 -11.45 -6.59
C PRO A 144 2.62 -12.98 -6.45
N THR A 145 3.13 -13.72 -7.44
CA THR A 145 3.71 -15.01 -7.09
C THR A 145 4.71 -14.66 -6.01
N PRO A 146 4.52 -15.11 -4.76
CA PRO A 146 5.48 -14.81 -3.72
C PRO A 146 6.84 -15.23 -4.30
N PRO A 147 7.84 -14.35 -4.41
CA PRO A 147 9.19 -14.89 -4.41
C PRO A 147 9.23 -15.80 -3.18
N PRO A 148 9.72 -17.05 -3.29
CA PRO A 148 9.79 -17.92 -2.11
C PRO A 148 10.45 -17.11 -1.00
N ILE A 149 9.70 -16.80 0.05
CA ILE A 149 10.28 -16.03 1.15
C ILE A 149 11.35 -16.94 1.72
N HIS A 150 12.60 -16.52 1.57
CA HIS A 150 13.79 -17.24 1.99
C HIS A 150 14.16 -18.48 1.14
N ALA A 151 14.23 -18.36 -0.18
CA ALA A 151 15.06 -19.28 -0.99
C ALA A 151 16.54 -18.91 -0.93
N PHE A 152 17.09 -18.76 0.27
CA PHE A 152 18.55 -18.75 0.44
C PHE A 152 19.02 -20.20 0.50
N PRO A 153 20.21 -20.54 -0.04
CA PRO A 153 20.87 -21.78 0.32
C PRO A 153 20.90 -21.91 1.86
N GLU A 154 20.68 -23.10 2.41
CA GLU A 154 20.61 -23.33 3.87
C GLU A 154 21.80 -22.70 4.61
N SER A 155 22.99 -22.70 4.00
CA SER A 155 24.22 -22.09 4.54
C SER A 155 24.19 -20.56 4.66
N GLN A 156 23.32 -19.88 3.91
CA GLN A 156 23.16 -18.42 3.88
C GLN A 156 21.91 -17.95 4.62
N ALA A 157 21.04 -18.87 5.05
CA ALA A 157 19.84 -18.53 5.78
C ALA A 157 20.15 -17.77 7.09
N PRO A 158 19.29 -16.83 7.53
CA PRO A 158 19.54 -16.03 8.74
C PRO A 158 19.84 -16.88 9.98
N TRP A 159 19.12 -17.99 10.18
CA TRP A 159 19.36 -18.91 11.30
C TRP A 159 20.69 -19.67 11.20
N SER A 160 21.17 -19.97 10.00
CA SER A 160 22.47 -20.60 9.79
C SER A 160 23.61 -19.62 10.02
N ARG A 161 23.45 -18.37 9.59
CA ARG A 161 24.39 -17.28 9.91
C ARG A 161 24.44 -17.01 11.41
N ALA A 162 23.29 -17.00 12.07
CA ALA A 162 23.21 -16.84 13.53
C ALA A 162 23.90 -17.97 14.31
N LYS A 163 24.01 -19.18 13.74
CA LYS A 163 24.74 -20.33 14.33
C LYS A 163 26.24 -20.38 14.01
N ALA A 164 26.75 -19.53 13.13
CA ALA A 164 28.11 -19.62 12.61
C ALA A 164 29.18 -19.42 13.73
N PRO A 165 30.43 -19.94 13.57
CA PRO A 165 31.47 -19.86 14.58
C PRO A 165 31.81 -18.44 15.07
N ALA A 166 31.67 -17.42 14.22
CA ALA A 166 31.82 -16.01 14.60
C ALA A 166 30.71 -15.53 15.57
N ALA A 167 29.54 -16.19 15.57
CA ALA A 167 28.42 -15.96 16.47
C ALA A 167 28.44 -16.85 17.72
N ARG A 168 29.47 -17.69 17.96
CA ARG A 168 29.52 -18.65 19.09
C ARG A 168 29.67 -18.03 20.48
N ARG A 169 29.78 -16.70 20.58
CA ARG A 169 29.60 -15.98 21.84
C ARG A 169 28.58 -14.87 21.62
N PRO A 170 27.30 -15.20 21.36
CA PRO A 170 26.28 -14.18 21.41
C PRO A 170 26.34 -13.62 22.83
N THR A 171 26.62 -12.33 22.97
CA THR A 171 26.26 -11.64 24.19
C THR A 171 24.74 -11.70 24.32
N VAL A 172 24.21 -11.48 25.52
CA VAL A 172 22.76 -11.29 25.73
C VAL A 172 22.19 -10.16 24.85
N ASP A 173 23.07 -9.33 24.27
CA ASP A 173 22.78 -8.21 23.37
C ASP A 173 23.12 -8.54 21.89
N SER A 174 22.54 -9.60 21.31
CA SER A 174 22.72 -9.92 19.88
C SER A 174 21.42 -10.39 19.26
N SER A 175 21.10 -9.88 18.07
CA SER A 175 19.93 -10.33 17.28
C SER A 175 19.98 -11.83 16.95
N SER A 176 21.17 -12.43 16.96
CA SER A 176 21.37 -13.86 16.71
C SER A 176 20.63 -14.76 17.70
N ILE A 177 20.46 -14.35 18.96
CA ILE A 177 19.74 -15.16 19.97
C ILE A 177 18.24 -15.18 19.68
N VAL A 178 17.69 -14.05 19.23
CA VAL A 178 16.28 -13.89 18.87
C VAL A 178 15.96 -14.72 17.63
N ILE A 179 16.79 -14.62 16.59
CA ILE A 179 16.66 -15.41 15.35
C ILE A 179 16.76 -16.91 15.64
N GLN A 180 17.68 -17.33 16.50
CA GLN A 180 17.85 -18.74 16.85
C GLN A 180 16.63 -19.30 17.59
N GLN A 181 16.12 -18.59 18.60
CA GLN A 181 14.93 -19.04 19.34
C GLN A 181 13.69 -19.07 18.46
N ALA A 182 13.48 -18.06 17.62
CA ALA A 182 12.39 -18.05 16.64
C ALA A 182 12.50 -19.25 15.67
N HIS A 183 13.71 -19.61 15.24
CA HIS A 183 13.91 -20.75 14.35
C HIS A 183 13.64 -22.09 15.04
N LEU A 184 14.01 -22.24 16.33
CA LEU A 184 13.70 -23.45 17.10
C LEU A 184 12.18 -23.66 17.23
N GLU A 185 11.44 -22.61 17.55
CA GLU A 185 9.97 -22.61 17.60
C GLU A 185 9.35 -22.98 16.24
N TRP A 186 9.88 -22.42 15.14
CA TRP A 186 9.43 -22.73 13.79
C TRP A 186 9.63 -24.22 13.46
N ARG A 187 10.83 -24.75 13.74
CA ARG A 187 11.17 -26.17 13.52
C ARG A 187 10.32 -27.12 14.34
N ASP A 188 9.97 -26.74 15.56
CA ASP A 188 9.05 -27.53 16.40
C ASP A 188 7.63 -27.55 15.81
N GLY A 189 7.17 -26.42 15.28
CA GLY A 189 5.93 -26.34 14.50
C GLY A 189 5.94 -27.27 13.29
N GLU A 190 7.01 -27.25 12.48
CA GLU A 190 7.15 -28.13 11.31
C GLU A 190 7.12 -29.62 11.71
N LYS A 191 7.79 -29.97 12.81
CA LYS A 191 7.78 -31.33 13.35
C LYS A 191 6.38 -31.76 13.77
N LYS A 192 5.66 -30.93 14.53
CA LYS A 192 4.29 -31.21 14.98
C LYS A 192 3.32 -31.32 13.79
N MET A 193 3.46 -30.45 12.80
CA MET A 193 2.65 -30.48 11.58
C MET A 193 2.90 -31.74 10.75
N ALA A 194 4.16 -32.16 10.59
CA ALA A 194 4.50 -33.42 9.92
C ALA A 194 3.90 -34.65 10.64
N GLN A 195 3.73 -34.56 11.96
CA GLN A 195 3.09 -35.58 12.80
C GLN A 195 1.56 -35.44 12.88
N LYS A 196 0.96 -34.42 12.25
CA LYS A 196 -0.46 -34.04 12.39
C LYS A 196 -0.89 -33.87 13.86
N SER A 197 0.04 -33.40 14.70
CA SER A 197 -0.21 -33.13 16.12
C SER A 197 -0.75 -31.73 16.31
N VAL A 198 -1.58 -31.54 17.34
CA VAL A 198 -1.97 -30.20 17.81
C VAL A 198 -0.77 -29.43 18.39
N GLY A 199 -0.87 -28.10 18.44
CA GLY A 199 0.15 -27.20 18.97
C GLY A 199 1.20 -26.75 17.94
N ALA A 200 1.06 -27.12 16.67
CA ALA A 200 1.91 -26.62 15.60
C ALA A 200 1.63 -25.13 15.36
N ILE A 201 0.35 -24.72 15.34
CA ILE A 201 -0.08 -23.32 15.18
C ILE A 201 0.48 -22.44 16.31
N ALA A 202 0.53 -22.94 17.54
CA ALA A 202 1.15 -22.24 18.66
C ALA A 202 2.66 -22.02 18.44
N SER A 203 3.38 -23.04 17.99
CA SER A 203 4.83 -22.97 17.75
C SER A 203 5.15 -22.00 16.60
N PHE A 204 4.39 -22.06 15.50
CA PHE A 204 4.54 -21.14 14.39
C PHE A 204 4.25 -19.69 14.80
N SER A 205 3.11 -19.44 15.45
CA SER A 205 2.77 -18.08 15.90
C SER A 205 3.78 -17.51 16.90
N ASN A 206 4.34 -18.33 17.79
CA ASN A 206 5.42 -17.89 18.68
C ASN A 206 6.67 -17.48 17.90
N ALA A 207 7.10 -18.29 16.92
CA ALA A 207 8.22 -17.95 16.04
C ALA A 207 8.00 -16.63 15.30
N LEU A 208 6.79 -16.43 14.75
CA LEU A 208 6.41 -15.19 14.05
C LEU A 208 6.54 -13.96 14.93
N LEU A 209 6.05 -14.04 16.17
CA LEU A 209 6.07 -12.92 17.11
C LEU A 209 7.48 -12.62 17.62
N ARG A 210 8.39 -13.60 17.61
CA ARG A 210 9.79 -13.42 18.02
C ARG A 210 10.63 -12.75 16.94
N ASP A 211 10.76 -13.38 15.77
CA ASP A 211 11.58 -12.85 14.68
C ASP A 211 11.19 -13.41 13.32
N ARG A 212 10.82 -12.52 12.41
CA ARG A 212 10.39 -12.92 11.07
C ARG A 212 11.49 -13.53 10.20
N ARG A 213 12.76 -13.23 10.48
CA ARG A 213 13.91 -13.68 9.68
C ARG A 213 14.17 -15.18 9.83
N ALA A 214 13.61 -15.80 10.86
CA ALA A 214 13.78 -17.20 11.18
C ALA A 214 12.82 -18.16 10.44
N ILE A 215 11.92 -17.60 9.62
CA ILE A 215 10.80 -18.32 9.02
C ILE A 215 11.12 -18.69 7.57
N SER A 216 10.61 -19.82 7.08
CA SER A 216 10.62 -20.14 5.67
C SER A 216 9.27 -20.70 5.27
N VAL A 217 8.62 -20.07 4.29
CA VAL A 217 7.32 -20.50 3.76
C VAL A 217 7.46 -20.76 2.26
N ARG A 218 7.12 -21.97 1.83
CA ARG A 218 7.30 -22.43 0.44
C ARG A 218 6.06 -22.26 -0.44
N SER A 219 4.88 -22.26 0.17
CA SER A 219 3.58 -22.06 -0.49
C SER A 219 2.66 -21.29 0.44
N GLY A 220 1.67 -20.60 -0.10
CA GLY A 220 0.79 -19.78 0.73
C GLY A 220 -0.32 -20.56 1.47
N ASP A 221 -0.58 -21.80 1.07
CA ASP A 221 -1.52 -22.75 1.69
C ASP A 221 -0.85 -23.69 2.71
N TRP A 222 0.43 -23.46 3.01
CA TRP A 222 1.32 -24.38 3.75
C TRP A 222 0.77 -24.86 5.11
N ALA A 223 -0.11 -24.09 5.76
CA ALA A 223 -0.68 -24.40 7.06
C ALA A 223 -2.19 -24.70 7.04
N ASP A 224 -2.88 -24.62 5.90
CA ASP A 224 -4.35 -24.63 5.88
C ASP A 224 -4.96 -25.92 6.47
N ALA A 225 -4.37 -27.07 6.12
CA ALA A 225 -4.81 -28.36 6.67
C ALA A 225 -4.59 -28.44 8.19
N GLN A 226 -3.47 -27.90 8.69
CA GLN A 226 -3.13 -27.90 10.11
C GLN A 226 -4.01 -26.91 10.89
N ILE A 227 -4.30 -25.73 10.33
CA ILE A 227 -5.22 -24.74 10.89
C ILE A 227 -6.61 -25.36 11.07
N LYS A 228 -7.11 -26.04 10.03
CA LYS A 228 -8.42 -26.70 10.09
C LYS A 228 -8.45 -27.76 11.20
N LEU A 229 -7.42 -28.61 11.25
CA LEU A 229 -7.30 -29.66 12.27
C LEU A 229 -7.31 -29.08 13.69
N GLU A 230 -6.50 -28.06 13.97
CA GLU A 230 -6.40 -27.51 15.33
C GLU A 230 -7.63 -26.71 15.74
N LEU A 231 -8.29 -25.99 14.82
CA LEU A 231 -9.55 -25.30 15.11
C LEU A 231 -10.68 -26.30 15.41
N GLU A 232 -10.81 -27.36 14.62
CA GLU A 232 -11.83 -28.40 14.84
C GLU A 232 -11.61 -29.13 16.18
N ALA A 233 -10.35 -29.37 16.56
CA ALA A 233 -10.01 -30.06 17.81
C ALA A 233 -10.45 -29.31 19.08
N VAL A 234 -10.52 -27.97 19.03
CA VAL A 234 -10.88 -27.13 20.19
C VAL A 234 -12.21 -26.40 20.01
N GLY A 235 -12.87 -26.52 18.86
CA GLY A 235 -14.07 -25.74 18.52
C GLY A 235 -13.79 -24.24 18.38
N GLY A 236 -12.65 -23.88 17.79
CA GLY A 236 -12.28 -22.49 17.52
C GLY A 236 -13.14 -21.82 16.44
N TRP A 237 -13.05 -20.50 16.34
CA TRP A 237 -13.90 -19.69 15.46
C TRP A 237 -13.24 -19.45 14.10
N THR A 238 -14.09 -19.27 13.07
CA THR A 238 -13.65 -19.04 11.69
C THR A 238 -14.49 -17.96 11.03
N GLY A 239 -13.85 -16.84 10.66
CA GLY A 239 -14.52 -15.78 9.90
C GLY A 239 -15.44 -14.85 10.70
N ASP A 240 -15.68 -15.15 11.97
CA ASP A 240 -16.50 -14.33 12.88
C ASP A 240 -15.82 -13.01 13.28
N SER A 241 -16.61 -12.00 13.63
CA SER A 241 -16.08 -10.74 14.15
C SER A 241 -15.56 -10.92 15.59
N PRO A 242 -14.58 -10.13 16.05
CA PRO A 242 -14.13 -10.18 17.44
C PRO A 242 -15.24 -10.00 18.48
N GLY A 243 -16.32 -9.27 18.14
CA GLY A 243 -17.46 -9.11 19.04
C GLY A 243 -18.29 -10.37 19.18
N ASP A 244 -18.57 -11.03 18.07
CA ASP A 244 -19.36 -12.27 18.05
C ASP A 244 -18.60 -13.39 18.76
N ILE A 245 -17.28 -13.48 18.55
CA ILE A 245 -16.41 -14.45 19.22
C ILE A 245 -16.44 -14.27 20.74
N ILE A 246 -16.29 -13.03 21.24
CA ILE A 246 -16.34 -12.77 22.70
C ILE A 246 -17.72 -13.12 23.26
N GLN A 247 -18.79 -12.72 22.57
CA GLN A 247 -20.15 -12.98 23.02
C GLN A 247 -20.46 -14.48 23.07
N GLU A 248 -20.07 -15.23 22.04
CA GLU A 248 -20.23 -16.68 21.98
C GLU A 248 -19.36 -17.39 23.02
N ALA A 249 -18.12 -16.93 23.24
CA ALA A 249 -17.26 -17.47 24.30
C ALA A 249 -17.89 -17.31 25.69
N LYS A 250 -18.53 -16.16 25.96
CA LYS A 250 -19.28 -15.94 27.22
C LYS A 250 -20.45 -16.89 27.37
N GLU A 251 -21.19 -17.15 26.30
CA GLU A 251 -22.31 -18.09 26.35
C GLU A 251 -21.82 -19.53 26.59
N ARG A 252 -20.72 -19.95 25.93
CA ARG A 252 -20.09 -21.26 26.20
C ARG A 252 -19.67 -21.41 27.65
N LEU A 253 -19.13 -20.36 28.27
CA LEU A 253 -18.71 -20.39 29.69
C LEU A 253 -19.87 -20.56 30.68
N ARG A 254 -21.13 -20.40 30.26
CA ARG A 254 -22.29 -20.70 31.12
C ARG A 254 -22.51 -22.21 31.29
N THR A 255 -22.01 -23.01 30.37
CA THR A 255 -22.20 -24.47 30.33
C THR A 255 -20.89 -25.26 30.32
N GLN A 256 -19.76 -24.61 30.01
CA GLN A 256 -18.44 -25.22 29.89
C GLN A 256 -17.43 -24.51 30.81
N SER A 257 -16.36 -25.20 31.17
CA SER A 257 -15.29 -24.63 31.98
C SER A 257 -14.34 -23.75 31.16
N TRP A 258 -13.64 -22.83 31.83
CA TRP A 258 -12.58 -22.02 31.22
C TRP A 258 -11.49 -22.86 30.55
N VAL A 259 -11.12 -24.00 31.16
CA VAL A 259 -10.14 -24.95 30.61
C VAL A 259 -10.54 -25.48 29.24
N THR A 260 -11.85 -25.54 28.96
CA THR A 260 -12.41 -25.97 27.67
C THR A 260 -12.49 -24.83 26.65
N VAL A 261 -12.91 -23.62 27.06
CA VAL A 261 -13.14 -22.49 26.14
C VAL A 261 -11.84 -21.75 25.80
N ARG A 262 -10.89 -21.65 26.74
CA ARG A 262 -9.62 -20.94 26.56
C ARG A 262 -8.79 -21.45 25.36
N PRO A 263 -8.61 -22.77 25.14
CA PRO A 263 -7.91 -23.27 23.96
C PRO A 263 -8.54 -22.84 22.63
N ALA A 264 -9.87 -22.73 22.57
CA ALA A 264 -10.58 -22.24 21.39
C ALA A 264 -10.21 -20.78 21.07
N LEU A 265 -10.15 -19.93 22.10
CA LEU A 265 -9.75 -18.53 21.97
C LEU A 265 -8.27 -18.42 21.57
N ASP A 266 -7.39 -19.19 22.22
CA ASP A 266 -5.94 -19.21 21.93
C ASP A 266 -5.66 -19.59 20.46
N ILE A 267 -6.20 -20.70 19.97
CA ILE A 267 -6.00 -21.12 18.59
C ILE A 267 -6.62 -20.12 17.60
N THR A 268 -7.80 -19.56 17.90
CA THR A 268 -8.44 -18.57 17.03
C THR A 268 -7.56 -17.33 16.85
N VAL A 269 -7.03 -16.77 17.94
CA VAL A 269 -6.12 -15.63 17.91
C VAL A 269 -4.85 -15.97 17.13
N ARG A 270 -4.24 -17.14 17.38
CA ARG A 270 -3.01 -17.57 16.70
C ARG A 270 -3.19 -17.79 15.20
N VAL A 271 -4.35 -18.31 14.79
CA VAL A 271 -4.71 -18.45 13.38
C VAL A 271 -4.83 -17.08 12.70
N LEU A 272 -5.44 -16.09 13.36
CA LEU A 272 -5.51 -14.72 12.83
C LEU A 272 -4.11 -14.11 12.66
N ILE A 273 -3.20 -14.33 13.62
CA ILE A 273 -1.80 -13.89 13.53
C ILE A 273 -1.08 -14.55 12.35
N LEU A 274 -1.18 -15.89 12.22
CA LEU A 274 -0.53 -16.64 11.14
C LEU A 274 -1.05 -16.24 9.76
N ARG A 275 -2.37 -16.11 9.61
CA ARG A 275 -2.98 -15.65 8.37
C ARG A 275 -2.56 -14.23 8.05
N GLY A 276 -2.66 -13.32 9.01
CA GLY A 276 -2.20 -11.93 8.85
C GLY A 276 -0.75 -11.83 8.39
N TYR A 277 0.15 -12.61 8.99
CA TYR A 277 1.55 -12.70 8.57
C TYR A 277 1.71 -13.23 7.14
N THR A 278 0.97 -14.28 6.79
CA THR A 278 0.98 -14.84 5.44
C THR A 278 0.52 -13.79 4.42
N GLU A 279 -0.52 -13.03 4.75
CA GLU A 279 -1.04 -11.98 3.88
C GLU A 279 -0.04 -10.86 3.60
N ILE A 280 0.65 -10.37 4.63
CA ILE A 280 1.60 -9.26 4.48
C ILE A 280 2.94 -9.70 3.88
N PHE A 281 3.49 -10.86 4.28
CA PHE A 281 4.85 -11.24 3.87
C PHE A 281 4.88 -12.19 2.67
N VAL A 282 3.87 -13.05 2.51
CA VAL A 282 3.79 -14.00 1.38
C VAL A 282 3.06 -13.35 0.22
N TYR A 283 1.86 -12.82 0.46
CA TYR A 283 0.99 -12.31 -0.61
C TYR A 283 1.09 -10.80 -0.85
N ASN A 284 1.78 -10.05 0.01
CA ASN A 284 1.84 -8.59 -0.02
C ASN A 284 0.45 -7.91 -0.03
N ARG A 285 -0.58 -8.56 0.53
CA ARG A 285 -1.94 -8.06 0.69
C ARG A 285 -2.07 -7.31 2.01
N ASN A 286 -1.40 -6.17 2.09
CA ASN A 286 -1.21 -5.40 3.34
C ASN A 286 -2.53 -5.05 4.06
N ASN A 287 -3.57 -4.63 3.33
CA ASN A 287 -4.86 -4.25 3.93
C ASN A 287 -5.54 -5.45 4.63
N LEU A 288 -5.53 -6.62 4.01
CA LEU A 288 -6.10 -7.84 4.59
C LEU A 288 -5.28 -8.31 5.80
N ALA A 289 -3.95 -8.18 5.73
CA ALA A 289 -3.10 -8.48 6.85
C ALA A 289 -3.38 -7.59 8.06
N ALA A 290 -3.48 -6.28 7.86
CA ALA A 290 -3.78 -5.32 8.92
C ALA A 290 -5.17 -5.59 9.55
N ASP A 291 -6.18 -5.96 8.75
CA ASP A 291 -7.49 -6.38 9.25
C ASP A 291 -7.40 -7.64 10.13
N LEU A 292 -6.73 -8.70 9.66
CA LEU A 292 -6.61 -9.96 10.39
C LEU A 292 -5.81 -9.80 11.70
N ILE A 293 -4.69 -9.09 11.65
CA ILE A 293 -3.89 -8.82 12.86
C ILE A 293 -4.66 -7.88 13.80
N GLY A 294 -5.39 -6.90 13.26
CA GLY A 294 -6.26 -6.02 14.04
C GLY A 294 -7.40 -6.77 14.75
N LYS A 295 -7.98 -7.79 14.11
CA LYS A 295 -8.95 -8.70 14.75
C LYS A 295 -8.31 -9.50 15.88
N ALA A 296 -7.11 -10.05 15.68
CA ALA A 296 -6.36 -10.73 16.74
C ALA A 296 -6.10 -9.80 17.94
N LEU A 297 -5.60 -8.59 17.67
CA LEU A 297 -5.33 -7.58 18.68
C LEU A 297 -6.59 -7.17 19.45
N THR A 298 -7.71 -7.00 18.75
CA THR A 298 -9.00 -6.66 19.34
C THR A 298 -9.51 -7.77 20.25
N LEU A 299 -9.39 -9.04 19.82
CA LEU A 299 -9.74 -10.20 20.66
C LEU A 299 -8.91 -10.25 21.94
N ILE A 300 -7.59 -10.04 21.85
CA ILE A 300 -6.71 -10.03 23.03
C ILE A 300 -7.09 -8.89 23.97
N ARG A 301 -7.23 -7.66 23.46
CA ARG A 301 -7.61 -6.48 24.26
C ARG A 301 -8.94 -6.67 24.98
N ARG A 302 -9.96 -7.16 24.26
CA ARG A 302 -11.28 -7.43 24.84
C ARG A 302 -11.24 -8.56 25.86
N GLY A 303 -10.54 -9.66 25.56
CA GLY A 303 -10.42 -10.77 26.48
C GLY A 303 -9.66 -10.43 27.77
N LEU A 304 -8.67 -9.54 27.70
CA LEU A 304 -7.95 -9.05 28.87
C LEU A 304 -8.86 -8.28 29.84
N VAL A 305 -9.86 -7.57 29.32
CA VAL A 305 -10.86 -6.82 30.11
C VAL A 305 -11.98 -7.75 30.58
N GLU A 306 -12.56 -8.52 29.66
CA GLU A 306 -13.73 -9.38 29.95
C GLU A 306 -13.43 -10.46 30.98
N TRP A 307 -12.20 -11.00 30.96
CA TRP A 307 -11.77 -12.05 31.88
C TRP A 307 -10.69 -11.58 32.84
N GLU A 308 -10.76 -10.30 33.26
CA GLU A 308 -9.78 -9.71 34.17
C GLU A 308 -9.72 -10.39 35.55
N ASP A 309 -10.84 -10.99 35.98
CA ASP A 309 -10.95 -11.71 37.24
C ASP A 309 -10.26 -13.09 37.23
N ILE A 310 -9.95 -13.64 36.05
CA ILE A 310 -9.27 -14.94 35.93
C ILE A 310 -7.76 -14.74 36.17
N PRO A 311 -7.14 -15.44 37.15
CA PRO A 311 -5.69 -15.34 37.40
C PRO A 311 -4.85 -15.52 36.13
N GLN A 312 -3.74 -14.79 36.01
CA GLN A 312 -2.94 -14.74 34.77
C GLN A 312 -2.41 -16.12 34.32
N ASP A 313 -2.02 -16.97 35.27
CA ASP A 313 -1.56 -18.34 35.07
C ASP A 313 -2.68 -19.25 34.51
N GLU A 314 -3.93 -19.00 34.89
CA GLU A 314 -5.10 -19.73 34.38
C GLU A 314 -5.67 -19.14 33.08
N ARG A 315 -5.60 -17.81 32.92
CA ARG A 315 -6.10 -17.08 31.73
C ARG A 315 -5.35 -17.50 30.46
N GLY A 316 -4.10 -17.92 30.63
CA GLY A 316 -3.26 -18.50 29.60
C GLY A 316 -2.53 -17.47 28.75
N VAL A 317 -1.54 -17.97 28.01
CA VAL A 317 -0.53 -17.15 27.32
C VAL A 317 -1.14 -16.19 26.29
N VAL A 318 -2.23 -16.55 25.61
CA VAL A 318 -2.91 -15.67 24.63
C VAL A 318 -3.34 -14.34 25.23
N PHE A 319 -3.73 -14.32 26.50
CA PHE A 319 -4.13 -13.12 27.24
C PHE A 319 -3.01 -12.68 28.19
N SER A 320 -1.76 -12.76 27.74
CA SER A 320 -0.61 -12.17 28.43
C SER A 320 -0.26 -10.81 27.83
N GLN A 321 0.32 -9.93 28.66
CA GLN A 321 0.83 -8.63 28.19
C GLN A 321 1.92 -8.79 27.12
N HIS A 322 2.71 -9.86 27.18
CA HIS A 322 3.73 -10.19 26.17
C HIS A 322 3.12 -10.46 24.79
N ILE A 323 2.09 -11.31 24.72
CA ILE A 323 1.39 -11.58 23.45
C ILE A 323 0.68 -10.32 22.95
N LEU A 324 0.05 -9.54 23.83
CA LEU A 324 -0.54 -8.25 23.45
C LEU A 324 0.50 -7.34 22.78
N ARG A 325 1.69 -7.17 23.38
CA ARG A 325 2.78 -6.35 22.82
C ARG A 325 3.29 -6.89 21.49
N GLY A 326 3.54 -8.19 21.39
CA GLY A 326 4.01 -8.82 20.16
C GLY A 326 3.03 -8.63 19.01
N VAL A 327 1.74 -8.89 19.25
CA VAL A 327 0.68 -8.75 18.24
C VAL A 327 0.44 -7.29 17.89
N HIS A 328 0.51 -6.38 18.87
CA HIS A 328 0.37 -4.95 18.62
C HIS A 328 1.57 -4.39 17.83
N GLY A 329 2.79 -4.86 18.11
CA GLY A 329 3.99 -4.56 17.31
C GLY A 329 3.84 -5.02 15.86
N LEU A 330 3.33 -6.24 15.65
CA LEU A 330 3.03 -6.75 14.31
C LEU A 330 1.91 -5.95 13.62
N TYR A 331 0.90 -5.48 14.37
CA TYR A 331 -0.17 -4.65 13.84
C TYR A 331 0.35 -3.31 13.31
N VAL A 332 1.14 -2.58 14.10
CA VAL A 332 1.68 -1.29 13.67
C VAL A 332 2.68 -1.43 12.51
N GLU A 333 3.40 -2.55 12.43
CA GLU A 333 4.24 -2.90 11.27
C GLU A 333 3.38 -3.12 10.01
N ALA A 334 2.29 -3.89 10.13
CA ALA A 334 1.36 -4.12 9.04
C ALA A 334 0.65 -2.83 8.58
N TYR A 335 0.26 -1.99 9.54
CA TYR A 335 -0.35 -0.70 9.28
C TYR A 335 0.60 0.26 8.57
N MET A 336 1.87 0.32 8.99
CA MET A 336 2.90 1.10 8.32
C MET A 336 3.10 0.64 6.86
N LYS A 337 3.10 -0.67 6.58
CA LYS A 337 3.14 -1.17 5.20
C LYS A 337 1.91 -0.79 4.38
N CYS A 338 0.72 -0.78 4.97
CA CYS A 338 -0.47 -0.25 4.31
C CYS A 338 -0.25 1.22 3.93
N PHE A 339 0.25 2.02 4.86
CA PHE A 339 0.49 3.44 4.65
C PHE A 339 1.53 3.72 3.57
N THR A 340 2.66 3.00 3.55
CA THR A 340 3.72 3.23 2.56
C THR A 340 3.36 2.74 1.16
N THR A 341 2.45 1.75 1.04
CA THR A 341 1.99 1.25 -0.27
C THR A 341 0.77 2.01 -0.80
N HIS A 342 -0.19 2.34 0.06
CA HIS A 342 -1.43 3.02 -0.31
C HIS A 342 -1.82 4.05 0.78
N PRO A 343 -1.18 5.24 0.82
CA PRO A 343 -1.39 6.22 1.88
C PRO A 343 -2.84 6.70 2.06
N SER A 344 -3.69 6.55 1.04
CA SER A 344 -5.10 6.98 1.08
C SER A 344 -6.03 5.99 1.78
N THR A 345 -5.61 4.75 2.05
CA THR A 345 -6.47 3.72 2.67
C THR A 345 -6.40 3.70 4.19
N VAL A 346 -5.39 4.36 4.77
CA VAL A 346 -5.11 4.34 6.21
C VAL A 346 -4.66 5.71 6.70
N SER A 347 -4.90 6.02 7.97
CA SER A 347 -4.62 7.32 8.57
C SER A 347 -3.28 7.33 9.29
N MET A 348 -2.47 8.34 9.00
CA MET A 348 -1.22 8.57 9.72
C MET A 348 -1.46 8.85 11.22
N ALA A 349 -2.58 9.52 11.56
CA ALA A 349 -2.93 9.80 12.95
C ALA A 349 -3.26 8.51 13.73
N THR A 350 -3.93 7.55 13.09
CA THR A 350 -4.21 6.23 13.71
C THR A 350 -2.93 5.44 13.94
N LEU A 351 -1.99 5.47 12.98
CA LEU A 351 -0.69 4.83 13.16
C LEU A 351 0.09 5.43 14.34
N PHE A 352 0.06 6.75 14.47
CA PHE A 352 0.67 7.47 15.58
C PHE A 352 0.03 7.08 16.92
N GLU A 353 -1.30 7.12 17.02
CA GLU A 353 -2.04 6.78 18.23
C GLU A 353 -1.79 5.33 18.69
N GLU A 354 -1.86 4.36 17.78
CA GLU A 354 -1.58 2.96 18.12
C GLU A 354 -0.11 2.74 18.49
N SER A 355 0.82 3.46 17.86
CA SER A 355 2.24 3.42 18.25
C SER A 355 2.47 4.00 19.65
N GLN A 356 1.79 5.09 20.02
CA GLN A 356 1.84 5.63 21.39
C GLN A 356 1.26 4.64 22.41
N LYS A 357 0.15 3.99 22.11
CA LYS A 357 -0.42 2.94 22.97
C LYS A 357 0.55 1.76 23.14
N LEU A 358 1.23 1.34 22.06
CA LEU A 358 2.23 0.28 22.13
C LEU A 358 3.41 0.69 23.01
N LEU A 359 3.93 1.90 22.83
CA LEU A 359 5.02 2.43 23.65
C LEU A 359 4.64 2.47 25.14
N ALA A 360 3.46 2.98 25.47
CA ALA A 360 2.97 3.00 26.85
C ALA A 360 2.87 1.59 27.44
N HIS A 361 2.37 0.61 26.67
CA HIS A 361 2.35 -0.78 27.12
C HIS A 361 3.73 -1.36 27.32
N CYS A 362 4.74 -0.96 26.53
CA CYS A 362 6.13 -1.40 26.70
C CYS A 362 6.79 -0.84 27.96
N GLU A 363 6.34 0.31 28.47
CA GLU A 363 6.93 0.98 29.63
C GLU A 363 6.37 0.50 30.98
N THR A 364 5.21 -0.17 31.00
CA THR A 364 4.52 -0.53 32.25
C THR A 364 4.83 -1.92 32.80
N LEU A 365 5.38 -2.84 32.00
CA LEU A 365 5.73 -4.18 32.48
C LEU A 365 7.16 -4.17 33.02
N VAL A 366 7.33 -4.79 34.18
CA VAL A 366 8.63 -5.02 34.80
C VAL A 366 8.95 -6.51 34.63
N THR A 367 10.04 -6.83 33.95
CA THR A 367 10.57 -8.20 33.90
C THR A 367 10.95 -8.67 35.29
N THR A 368 10.72 -9.95 35.59
CA THR A 368 11.12 -10.48 36.90
C THR A 368 12.62 -10.75 36.96
N GLY A 369 13.30 -10.74 35.81
CA GLY A 369 14.73 -10.98 35.67
C GLY A 369 15.08 -12.45 35.44
N ASP A 370 14.07 -13.32 35.42
CA ASP A 370 14.19 -14.77 35.18
C ASP A 370 13.98 -15.13 33.70
N GLU A 371 13.54 -14.17 32.87
CA GLU A 371 13.26 -14.38 31.46
C GLU A 371 14.55 -14.58 30.63
N ASP A 372 14.47 -15.46 29.63
CA ASP A 372 15.56 -15.61 28.65
C ASP A 372 15.77 -14.28 27.90
N PRO A 373 17.01 -13.85 27.64
CA PRO A 373 17.29 -12.60 26.93
C PRO A 373 16.58 -12.49 25.57
N ALA A 374 16.45 -13.59 24.82
CA ALA A 374 15.76 -13.55 23.53
C ALA A 374 14.27 -13.20 23.70
N PHE A 375 13.62 -13.68 24.75
CA PHE A 375 12.25 -13.33 25.11
C PHE A 375 12.11 -11.84 25.41
N VAL A 376 13.01 -11.26 26.22
CA VAL A 376 13.00 -9.83 26.56
C VAL A 376 13.15 -8.98 25.29
N TRP A 377 14.09 -9.33 24.39
CA TRP A 377 14.22 -8.66 23.09
C TRP A 377 12.94 -8.75 22.25
N SER A 378 12.37 -9.95 22.11
CA SER A 378 11.19 -10.21 21.27
C SER A 378 9.94 -9.43 21.72
N PHE A 379 9.69 -9.36 23.03
CA PHE A 379 8.41 -8.90 23.55
C PHE A 379 8.47 -7.55 24.27
N GLU A 380 9.66 -6.99 24.50
CA GLU A 380 9.82 -5.68 25.13
C GLU A 380 10.52 -4.68 24.21
N HIS A 381 11.76 -4.99 23.83
CA HIS A 381 12.58 -4.06 23.06
C HIS A 381 12.11 -3.90 21.62
N TYR A 382 11.90 -5.00 20.87
CA TYR A 382 11.53 -4.91 19.46
C TYR A 382 10.17 -4.21 19.24
N PRO A 383 9.11 -4.49 20.02
CA PRO A 383 7.86 -3.74 19.92
C PRO A 383 8.04 -2.25 20.27
N LYS A 384 8.87 -1.93 21.29
CA LYS A 384 9.19 -0.54 21.65
C LYS A 384 9.91 0.19 20.52
N GLY A 385 10.91 -0.43 19.91
CA GLY A 385 11.64 0.11 18.76
C GLY A 385 10.73 0.38 17.56
N ARG A 386 9.79 -0.54 17.26
CA ARG A 386 8.79 -0.33 16.19
C ARG A 386 7.88 0.86 16.49
N ALA A 387 7.38 0.97 17.73
CA ALA A 387 6.54 2.08 18.15
C ALA A 387 7.26 3.43 17.99
N LEU A 388 8.48 3.54 18.52
CA LEU A 388 9.31 4.74 18.43
C LEU A 388 9.65 5.10 16.98
N GLY A 389 9.96 4.12 16.14
CA GLY A 389 10.20 4.33 14.71
C GLY A 389 8.98 4.92 13.98
N ASN A 390 7.78 4.43 14.29
CA ASN A 390 6.54 4.96 13.73
C ASN A 390 6.20 6.37 14.25
N ILE A 391 6.48 6.64 15.53
CA ILE A 391 6.38 7.98 16.13
C ILE A 391 7.33 8.95 15.41
N GLY A 392 8.59 8.56 15.22
CA GLY A 392 9.56 9.35 14.48
C GLY A 392 9.11 9.63 13.04
N PHE A 393 8.54 8.62 12.37
CA PHE A 393 7.96 8.78 11.03
C PHE A 393 6.82 9.79 10.98
N TYR A 394 5.90 9.74 11.96
CA TYR A 394 4.80 10.71 12.07
C TYR A 394 5.35 12.13 12.18
N HIS A 395 6.27 12.38 13.13
CA HIS A 395 6.82 13.71 13.35
C HIS A 395 7.61 14.20 12.12
N CYS A 396 8.41 13.34 11.48
CA CYS A 396 9.12 13.69 10.25
C CYS A 396 8.15 14.14 9.13
N ARG A 397 7.04 13.43 8.94
CA ARG A 397 6.00 13.79 7.96
C ARG A 397 5.25 15.06 8.34
N SER A 398 4.89 15.23 9.61
CA SER A 398 4.24 16.44 10.12
C SER A 398 5.12 17.67 9.95
N GLY A 399 6.44 17.52 10.16
CA GLY A 399 7.43 18.57 9.89
C GLY A 399 7.47 18.97 8.42
N ASN A 400 7.53 17.98 7.51
CA ASN A 400 7.53 18.21 6.05
C ASN A 400 6.27 18.92 5.53
N ASN A 401 5.13 18.73 6.19
CA ASN A 401 3.85 19.32 5.82
C ASN A 401 3.55 20.63 6.56
N SER A 402 4.45 21.09 7.44
CA SER A 402 4.20 22.28 8.26
C SER A 402 4.43 23.57 7.49
N GLU A 403 3.47 24.49 7.55
CA GLU A 403 3.61 25.83 6.96
C GLU A 403 4.47 26.78 7.83
N SER A 404 4.69 26.42 9.10
CA SER A 404 5.48 27.20 10.06
C SER A 404 6.84 26.55 10.27
N TYR A 405 7.92 27.30 9.99
CA TYR A 405 9.29 26.84 10.23
C TYR A 405 9.50 26.39 11.68
N ARG A 406 8.95 27.12 12.65
CA ARG A 406 9.10 26.77 14.08
C ARG A 406 8.45 25.43 14.38
N ASN A 407 7.22 25.22 13.90
CA ASN A 407 6.49 23.97 14.10
C ASN A 407 7.17 22.81 13.35
N ALA A 408 7.72 23.07 12.16
CA ALA A 408 8.50 22.08 11.43
C ALA A 408 9.73 21.64 12.25
N MET A 409 10.47 22.59 12.83
CA MET A 409 11.66 22.31 13.64
C MET A 409 11.33 21.55 14.92
N ASP A 410 10.22 21.87 15.59
CA ASP A 410 9.76 21.11 16.77
C ASP A 410 9.48 19.65 16.40
N HIS A 411 8.78 19.41 15.29
CA HIS A 411 8.55 18.06 14.79
C HIS A 411 9.83 17.33 14.36
N TYR A 412 10.77 17.98 13.70
CA TYR A 412 12.04 17.33 13.34
C TYR A 412 12.87 16.94 14.58
N ARG A 413 12.80 17.74 15.64
CA ARG A 413 13.43 17.39 16.93
C ARG A 413 12.77 16.17 17.56
N GLU A 414 11.45 16.14 17.64
CA GLU A 414 10.70 14.97 18.12
C GLU A 414 10.99 13.71 17.28
N ALA A 415 11.10 13.87 15.96
CA ALA A 415 11.46 12.77 15.07
C ALA A 415 12.86 12.23 15.35
N ALA A 416 13.86 13.10 15.49
CA ALA A 416 15.24 12.72 15.78
C ALA A 416 15.36 12.00 17.14
N GLU A 417 14.69 12.52 18.17
CA GLU A 417 14.66 11.90 19.50
C GLU A 417 14.02 10.50 19.44
N ALA A 418 12.88 10.36 18.75
CA ALA A 418 12.19 9.08 18.61
C ALA A 418 13.01 8.05 17.80
N TYR A 419 13.65 8.47 16.71
CA TYR A 419 14.50 7.60 15.91
C TYR A 419 15.78 7.16 16.62
N SER A 420 16.40 8.04 17.40
CA SER A 420 17.54 7.69 18.23
C SER A 420 17.12 6.66 19.30
N ALA A 421 16.02 6.90 20.00
CA ALA A 421 15.52 5.97 21.01
C ALA A 421 15.09 4.63 20.39
N ALA A 422 14.57 4.63 19.16
CA ALA A 422 14.23 3.42 18.43
C ALA A 422 15.47 2.57 18.10
N ALA A 423 16.58 3.17 17.69
CA ALA A 423 17.84 2.47 17.38
C ALA A 423 18.37 1.72 18.61
N ASP A 424 18.30 2.34 19.79
CA ASP A 424 18.72 1.75 21.07
C ASP A 424 17.83 0.57 21.52
N CYS A 425 16.67 0.37 20.88
CA CYS A 425 15.79 -0.77 21.12
C CYS A 425 16.16 -2.01 20.29
N TYR A 426 17.29 -1.99 19.57
CA TYR A 426 17.78 -3.13 18.81
C TYR A 426 19.26 -3.43 19.12
N PRO A 427 19.67 -4.71 19.12
CA PRO A 427 21.09 -5.08 19.21
C PRO A 427 21.93 -4.44 18.11
N LYS A 428 23.21 -4.17 18.37
CA LYS A 428 24.11 -3.50 17.41
C LYS A 428 24.27 -4.22 16.07
N ASP A 429 24.07 -5.53 16.07
CA ASP A 429 24.15 -6.39 14.88
C ASP A 429 22.79 -6.54 14.15
N ASP A 430 21.72 -5.94 14.68
CA ASP A 430 20.39 -5.93 14.06
C ASP A 430 20.29 -4.87 12.96
N GLU A 431 19.63 -5.21 11.86
CA GLU A 431 19.39 -4.30 10.73
C GLU A 431 18.62 -3.03 11.14
N ASN A 432 17.80 -3.09 12.18
CA ASN A 432 17.01 -1.94 12.65
C ASN A 432 17.80 -1.01 13.60
N HIS A 433 19.00 -1.39 14.05
CA HIS A 433 19.83 -0.55 14.92
C HIS A 433 20.40 0.68 14.21
N LEU A 434 20.58 0.61 12.89
CA LEU A 434 21.16 1.71 12.08
C LEU A 434 20.17 2.34 11.10
N CYS A 435 18.99 1.72 10.89
CA CYS A 435 18.04 2.11 9.83
C CYS A 435 16.95 3.11 10.28
N THR A 436 17.15 3.88 11.35
CA THR A 436 16.19 4.91 11.78
C THR A 436 16.41 6.27 11.12
N VAL A 437 16.71 6.33 9.82
CA VAL A 437 16.37 7.46 8.93
C VAL A 437 16.29 6.94 7.47
N PRO A 438 15.27 7.27 6.66
CA PRO A 438 15.25 7.00 5.22
C PRO A 438 16.28 7.82 4.43
#